data_AF-A0A2D6TXY8-F1
#
_entry.id   AF-A0A2D6TXY8-F1
#
_cell.length_a   1.000
_cell.length_b   1.000
_cell.length_c   1.000
_cell.angle_alpha   90.00
_cell.angle_beta   90.00
_cell.angle_gamma   90.00
#
_symmetry.space_group_name_H-M   'P 1'
#
loop_
_entity.id
_entity.type
_entity.pdbx_description
1 polymer ?
#
loop_
_entity_poly.entity_id
_entity_poly.type
_entity_poly.pdbx_seq_one_letter_code
_entity_poly.pdbx_strand_id
1 'polypeptide(L)'
;MILDREPLNMSEVSEILKDIDDSDKKEEIELYLKKFLKAKPGQAKKIKEGLEELDSLKIKREHIVKIVDLLPSDVSDLNKVFTDVSLSEDETNKILEIVKSSK
;
A
#
# COMPACT_ATOMS: atom_id res chain seq x y z
N MET A 1 12.94 23.14 6.67
CA MET A 1 12.50 22.91 5.28
C MET A 1 12.54 21.41 5.05
N ILE A 2 11.46 20.81 4.57
CA ILE A 2 11.45 19.38 4.23
C ILE A 2 12.09 19.23 2.85
N LEU A 3 13.07 18.32 2.72
CA LEU A 3 13.79 18.09 1.46
C LEU A 3 13.08 17.06 0.57
N ASP A 4 12.51 16.02 1.17
CA ASP A 4 11.76 14.97 0.47
C ASP A 4 10.70 14.37 1.41
N ARG A 5 9.67 13.75 0.84
CA ARG A 5 8.61 13.06 1.56
C ARG A 5 8.15 11.83 0.78
N GLU A 6 8.35 10.66 1.38
CA GLU A 6 7.90 9.39 0.84
C GLU A 6 6.80 8.78 1.71
N PRO A 7 5.66 8.36 1.14
CA PRO A 7 4.67 7.59 1.87
C PRO A 7 5.14 6.15 2.04
N LEU A 8 4.94 5.59 3.24
CA LEU A 8 5.28 4.20 3.57
C LEU A 8 4.03 3.38 3.83
N ASN A 9 4.04 2.13 3.39
CA ASN A 9 2.98 1.16 3.68
C ASN A 9 3.20 0.46 5.03
N MET A 10 2.15 -0.19 5.55
CA MET A 10 2.18 -0.83 6.87
C MET A 10 3.22 -1.95 6.96
N SER A 11 3.52 -2.66 5.86
CA SER A 11 4.56 -3.69 5.83
C SER A 11 5.96 -3.09 5.94
N GLU A 12 6.22 -1.97 5.28
CA GLU A 12 7.49 -1.23 5.38
C GLU A 12 7.67 -0.67 6.80
N VAL A 13 6.61 -0.11 7.40
CA VAL A 13 6.64 0.35 8.79
C VAL A 13 6.97 -0.81 9.74
N SER A 14 6.38 -2.00 9.52
CA SER A 14 6.68 -3.18 10.34
C SER A 14 8.15 -3.61 10.28
N GLU A 15 8.83 -3.40 9.15
CA GLU A 15 10.26 -3.69 9.02
C GLU A 15 11.09 -2.65 9.77
N ILE A 16 10.76 -1.36 9.62
CA ILE A 16 11.46 -0.25 10.29
C ILE A 16 11.40 -0.36 11.82
N LEU A 17 10.28 -0.82 12.38
CA LEU A 17 10.14 -0.97 13.84
C LEU A 17 11.13 -1.98 14.44
N LYS A 18 11.67 -2.92 13.66
CA LYS A 18 12.65 -3.90 14.15
C LYS A 18 13.96 -3.25 14.58
N ASP A 19 14.30 -2.12 13.96
CA ASP A 19 15.54 -1.38 14.21
C ASP A 19 15.34 -0.22 15.21
N ILE A 20 14.13 -0.08 15.78
CA ILE A 20 13.80 0.95 16.76
C ILE A 20 13.80 0.34 18.16
N ASP A 21 14.44 1.03 19.12
CA ASP A 21 14.46 0.63 20.52
C ASP A 21 13.06 0.52 21.13
N ASP A 22 12.92 -0.35 22.12
CA ASP A 22 11.64 -0.59 22.79
C ASP A 22 11.14 0.67 23.51
N SER A 23 9.86 0.97 23.30
CA SER A 23 9.16 2.09 23.92
C SER A 23 7.65 1.84 23.88
N ASP A 24 6.90 2.48 24.79
CA ASP A 24 5.44 2.38 24.83
C ASP A 24 4.79 2.70 23.46
N LYS A 25 5.35 3.67 22.73
CA LYS A 25 4.88 4.05 21.39
C LYS A 25 5.12 2.96 20.35
N LYS A 26 6.26 2.27 20.41
CA LYS A 26 6.56 1.14 19.52
C LYS A 26 5.54 0.03 19.74
N GLU A 27 5.26 -0.32 20.99
CA GLU A 27 4.29 -1.37 21.33
C GLU A 27 2.88 -1.04 20.83
N GLU A 28 2.43 0.21 20.95
CA GLU A 28 1.14 0.66 20.41
C GLU A 28 1.05 0.50 18.88
N ILE A 29 2.11 0.86 18.16
CA ILE A 29 2.16 0.73 16.70
C ILE A 29 2.21 -0.75 16.31
N GLU A 30 3.02 -1.58 16.97
CA GLU A 30 3.08 -3.02 16.73
C GLU A 30 1.71 -3.69 16.95
N LEU A 31 0.99 -3.30 17.99
CA LEU A 31 -0.37 -3.78 18.24
C LEU A 31 -1.34 -3.39 17.13
N TYR A 32 -1.23 -2.17 16.61
CA TYR A 32 -2.01 -1.71 15.46
C TYR A 32 -1.68 -2.54 14.21
N LEU A 33 -0.39 -2.67 13.88
CA LEU A 33 0.06 -3.44 12.72
C LEU A 33 -0.38 -4.90 12.81
N LYS A 34 -0.31 -5.52 13.98
CA LYS A 34 -0.80 -6.90 14.18
C LYS A 34 -2.29 -7.08 13.82
N LYS A 35 -3.11 -6.04 13.95
CA LYS A 35 -4.55 -6.07 13.63
C LYS A 35 -4.85 -5.70 12.17
N PHE A 36 -4.07 -4.80 11.59
CA PHE A 36 -4.40 -4.17 10.30
C PHE A 36 -3.47 -4.55 9.15
N LEU A 37 -2.32 -5.17 9.43
CA LEU A 37 -1.40 -5.67 8.40
C LEU A 37 -2.04 -6.84 7.65
N LYS A 38 -2.64 -6.55 6.50
CA LYS A 38 -3.23 -7.56 5.62
C LYS A 38 -2.22 -8.21 4.69
N ALA A 39 -1.28 -7.43 4.16
CA ALA A 39 -0.27 -7.88 3.20
C ALA A 39 1.00 -8.37 3.92
N LYS A 40 1.50 -9.55 3.54
CA LYS A 40 2.83 -10.01 3.98
C LYS A 40 3.93 -9.21 3.27
N PRO A 41 5.14 -9.08 3.83
CA PRO A 41 6.22 -8.27 3.22
C PRO A 41 6.51 -8.62 1.75
N GLY A 42 6.58 -9.91 1.40
CA GLY A 42 6.81 -10.34 0.01
C GLY A 42 5.65 -10.03 -0.93
N GLN A 43 4.41 -10.06 -0.43
CA GLN A 43 3.23 -9.70 -1.20
C GLN A 43 3.16 -8.18 -1.42
N ALA A 44 3.38 -7.41 -0.35
CA ALA A 44 3.40 -5.94 -0.39
C ALA A 44 4.42 -5.43 -1.40
N LYS A 45 5.63 -6.00 -1.40
CA LYS A 45 6.68 -5.67 -2.37
C LYS A 45 6.26 -5.91 -3.82
N LYS A 46 5.72 -7.10 -4.12
CA LYS A 46 5.24 -7.45 -5.47
C LYS A 46 4.14 -6.52 -5.97
N ILE A 47 3.18 -6.16 -5.10
CA ILE A 47 2.10 -5.23 -5.45
C ILE A 47 2.69 -3.85 -5.75
N LYS A 48 3.58 -3.34 -4.88
CA LYS A 48 4.22 -2.03 -5.06
C LYS A 48 4.96 -1.95 -6.39
N GLU A 49 5.86 -2.91 -6.66
CA GLU A 49 6.63 -2.98 -7.91
C GLU A 49 5.72 -3.05 -9.14
N GLY A 50 4.73 -3.95 -9.13
CA GLY A 50 3.80 -4.10 -10.26
C GLY A 50 2.96 -2.85 -10.53
N LEU A 51 2.62 -2.07 -9.49
CA LEU A 51 1.88 -0.81 -9.66
C LEU A 51 2.78 0.34 -10.13
N GLU A 52 4.05 0.37 -9.72
CA GLU A 52 5.04 1.34 -10.20
C GLU A 52 5.36 1.10 -11.69
N GLU A 53 5.40 -0.16 -12.14
CA GLU A 53 5.62 -0.55 -13.54
C GLU A 53 4.48 -0.13 -14.49
N LEU A 54 3.28 0.17 -13.97
CA LEU A 54 2.18 0.66 -14.81
C LEU A 54 2.43 2.06 -15.38
N ASP A 55 3.42 2.80 -14.84
CA ASP A 55 3.83 4.16 -15.26
C ASP A 55 2.62 5.09 -15.55
N SER A 56 1.58 4.98 -14.73
CA SER A 56 0.34 5.71 -14.92
C SER A 56 0.40 7.08 -14.24
N LEU A 57 0.19 8.15 -15.02
CA LEU A 57 0.13 9.52 -14.52
C LEU A 57 -0.98 9.76 -13.48
N LYS A 58 -1.99 8.87 -13.40
CA LYS A 58 -3.08 8.96 -12.42
C LYS A 58 -2.75 8.29 -11.09
N ILE A 59 -1.82 7.35 -11.08
CA ILE A 59 -1.45 6.57 -9.89
C ILE A 59 -0.32 7.30 -9.18
N LYS A 60 -0.64 7.95 -8.07
CA LYS A 60 0.35 8.60 -7.20
C LYS A 60 0.89 7.61 -6.18
N ARG A 61 2.06 7.91 -5.59
CA ARG A 61 2.70 7.06 -4.57
C ARG A 61 1.78 6.76 -3.39
N GLU A 62 0.95 7.72 -2.99
CA GLU A 62 -0.04 7.56 -1.93
C GLU A 62 -1.12 6.52 -2.28
N HIS A 63 -1.54 6.46 -3.55
CA HIS A 63 -2.49 5.44 -4.01
C HIS A 63 -1.87 4.05 -3.94
N ILE A 64 -0.61 3.91 -4.36
CA ILE A 64 0.13 2.64 -4.32
C ILE A 64 0.20 2.11 -2.88
N VAL A 65 0.62 2.97 -1.95
CA VAL A 65 0.66 2.63 -0.52
C VAL A 65 -0.71 2.17 -0.02
N LYS A 66 -1.79 2.87 -0.39
CA LYS A 66 -3.15 2.49 0.04
C LYS A 66 -3.66 1.21 -0.60
N ILE A 67 -3.31 0.91 -1.85
CA ILE A 67 -3.64 -0.37 -2.48
C ILE A 67 -2.96 -1.52 -1.74
N VAL A 68 -1.67 -1.36 -1.39
CA VAL A 68 -0.90 -2.35 -0.62
C VAL A 68 -1.52 -2.58 0.77
N ASP A 69 -1.86 -1.51 1.49
CA ASP A 69 -2.44 -1.61 2.84
C ASP A 69 -3.84 -2.24 2.85
N LEU A 70 -4.69 -1.86 1.89
CA LEU A 70 -6.11 -2.23 1.90
C LEU A 70 -6.40 -3.56 1.22
N LEU A 71 -5.57 -3.96 0.24
CA LEU A 71 -5.77 -5.12 -0.64
C LEU A 71 -7.18 -5.12 -1.27
N PRO A 72 -7.49 -4.14 -2.13
CA PRO A 72 -8.81 -4.03 -2.76
C PRO A 72 -9.12 -5.30 -3.57
N SER A 73 -10.31 -5.85 -3.39
CA SER A 73 -10.72 -7.09 -4.08
C SER A 73 -11.64 -6.86 -5.26
N ASP A 74 -12.24 -5.68 -5.36
CA ASP A 74 -13.17 -5.28 -6.40
C ASP A 74 -13.06 -3.78 -6.75
N VAL A 75 -13.85 -3.37 -7.74
CA VAL A 75 -13.90 -1.98 -8.24
C VAL A 75 -14.39 -1.01 -7.17
N SER A 76 -15.31 -1.44 -6.30
CA SER A 76 -15.86 -0.60 -5.24
C SER A 76 -14.78 -0.25 -4.21
N ASP A 77 -13.97 -1.22 -3.81
CA ASP A 77 -12.82 -1.01 -2.94
C ASP A 77 -11.77 -0.11 -3.58
N LEU A 78 -11.50 -0.30 -4.88
CA LEU A 78 -10.54 0.54 -5.60
C LEU A 78 -11.01 2.00 -5.68
N ASN A 79 -12.30 2.24 -5.92
CA ASN A 79 -12.87 3.58 -5.94
C ASN A 79 -12.77 4.31 -4.59
N LYS A 80 -12.69 3.59 -3.47
CA LYS A 80 -12.42 4.21 -2.15
C LYS A 80 -10.99 4.71 -2.02
N VAL A 81 -10.05 4.17 -2.81
CA VAL A 81 -8.66 4.62 -2.85
C VAL A 81 -8.51 5.83 -3.78
N PHE A 82 -9.17 5.79 -4.94
CA PHE A 82 -9.10 6.84 -5.95
C PHE A 82 -10.29 7.80 -5.84
N THR A 83 -10.30 8.64 -4.80
CA THR A 83 -11.37 9.63 -4.58
C THR A 83 -11.25 10.84 -5.50
N ASP A 84 -10.03 11.15 -5.94
CA ASP A 84 -9.73 12.42 -6.63
C ASP A 84 -9.61 12.25 -8.15
N VAL A 85 -9.54 11.00 -8.64
CA VAL A 85 -9.40 10.67 -10.06
C VAL A 85 -10.23 9.43 -10.39
N SER A 86 -10.77 9.39 -11.61
CA SER A 86 -11.47 8.20 -12.10
C SER A 86 -10.55 7.34 -12.98
N LEU A 87 -10.53 6.05 -12.70
CA LEU A 87 -9.85 5.04 -13.49
C LEU A 87 -10.76 4.55 -14.61
N SER A 88 -10.19 4.19 -15.75
CA SER A 88 -10.87 3.45 -16.79
C SER A 88 -11.08 1.99 -16.37
N GLU A 89 -11.92 1.26 -17.11
CA GLU A 89 -12.13 -0.17 -16.89
C GLU A 89 -10.82 -0.97 -17.06
N ASP A 90 -10.03 -0.64 -18.09
CA ASP A 90 -8.72 -1.28 -18.34
C ASP A 90 -7.72 -1.01 -17.19
N GLU A 91 -7.61 0.25 -16.74
CA GLU A 91 -6.75 0.63 -15.60
C GLU A 91 -7.16 -0.12 -14.32
N THR A 92 -8.47 -0.16 -14.06
CA THR A 92 -9.06 -0.84 -12.90
C THR A 92 -8.75 -2.33 -12.91
N ASN A 93 -8.96 -2.99 -14.06
CA ASN A 93 -8.73 -4.43 -14.20
C ASN A 93 -7.26 -4.80 -14.01
N LYS A 94 -6.33 -4.01 -14.58
CA LYS A 94 -4.88 -4.22 -14.40
C LYS A 94 -4.46 -4.12 -12.93
N ILE A 95 -4.93 -3.10 -12.21
CA ILE A 95 -4.63 -2.96 -10.78
C ILE A 95 -5.16 -4.14 -9.97
N LEU A 96 -6.42 -4.53 -10.20
CA LEU A 96 -7.03 -5.67 -9.49
C LEU A 96 -6.33 -6.99 -9.83
N GLU A 97 -5.84 -7.15 -11.05
CA GLU A 97 -5.05 -8.32 -11.46
C GLU A 97 -3.70 -8.39 -10.71
N ILE A 98 -2.97 -7.28 -10.62
CA ILE A 98 -1.71 -7.20 -9.84
C ILE A 98 -1.96 -7.60 -8.38
N VAL A 99 -3.01 -7.07 -7.76
CA VAL A 99 -3.36 -7.40 -6.37
C VAL A 99 -3.73 -8.89 -6.24
N LYS A 100 -4.46 -9.48 -7.18
CA LYS A 100 -4.81 -10.91 -7.17
C LYS A 100 -3.62 -11.83 -7.38
N SER A 101 -2.73 -11.50 -8.31
CA SER A 101 -1.55 -12.30 -8.68
C SER A 101 -0.45 -12.30 -7.60
N SER A 102 -0.55 -11.38 -6.63
CA SER A 102 0.36 -11.28 -5.50
C SER A 102 0.07 -12.26 -4.35
N LYS A 103 -1.09 -12.95 -4.38
CA LYS A 103 -1.55 -13.87 -3.32
C LYS A 103 -0.72 -15.15 -3.22
#